data_AF-A0A482UVE2-F1
#
_entry.id   AF-A0A482UVE2-F1
#
_cell.length_a   1.000
_cell.length_b   1.000
_cell.length_c   1.000
_cell.angle_alpha   90.00
_cell.angle_beta   90.00
_cell.angle_gamma   90.00
#
_symmetry.space_group_name_H-M   'P 1'
#
loop_
_entity.id
_entity.type
_entity.pdbx_description
1 polymer ?
#
loop_
_entity_poly.entity_id
_entity_poly.type
_entity_poly.pdbx_seq_one_letter_code
_entity_poly.pdbx_strand_id
1 'polypeptide(L)'
;MTTVEDNTANPTERLAARELPSAVNSPELLAEHERKNGSIVRTRFPPEPNGYLHVGHAKSMNMNFELAFEKLGVPKENRETIFRYDDTNPEAECHEYIESLR
;
A
#
# COMPACT_ATOMS: atom_id res chain seq x y z
N MET A 1 32.05 -21.92 -33.49
CA MET A 1 31.58 -22.46 -32.19
C MET A 1 31.26 -21.26 -31.33
N THR A 2 30.04 -20.74 -31.48
CA THR A 2 29.60 -19.48 -30.88
C THR A 2 29.35 -19.72 -29.41
N THR A 3 30.12 -19.08 -28.54
CA THR A 3 29.92 -19.14 -27.09
C THR A 3 28.58 -18.49 -26.76
N VAL A 4 27.63 -19.30 -26.30
CA VAL A 4 26.36 -18.84 -25.75
C VAL A 4 26.70 -18.18 -24.42
N GLU A 5 26.49 -16.86 -24.33
CA GLU A 5 26.68 -16.13 -23.07
C GLU A 5 25.67 -16.66 -22.04
N ASP A 6 26.21 -17.25 -20.99
CA ASP A 6 25.47 -17.86 -19.90
C ASP A 6 24.80 -16.75 -19.08
N ASN A 7 23.52 -16.49 -19.38
CA ASN A 7 22.70 -15.45 -18.76
C ASN A 7 22.27 -15.90 -17.36
N THR A 8 23.24 -16.02 -16.46
CA THR A 8 23.09 -16.39 -15.04
C THR A 8 22.79 -15.18 -14.16
N ALA A 9 22.01 -14.22 -14.66
CA ALA A 9 21.46 -13.16 -13.81
C ALA A 9 20.46 -13.79 -12.83
N ASN A 10 20.77 -13.70 -11.53
CA ASN A 10 19.94 -14.20 -10.44
C ASN A 10 18.50 -13.63 -10.61
N PRO A 11 17.44 -14.45 -10.60
CA PRO A 11 16.08 -13.97 -10.90
C PRO A 11 15.64 -12.78 -10.02
N THR A 12 16.23 -12.64 -8.83
CA THR A 12 16.00 -11.52 -7.90
C THR A 12 16.55 -10.18 -8.42
N GLU A 13 17.66 -10.17 -9.17
CA GLU A 13 18.26 -8.93 -9.72
C GLU A 13 17.37 -8.30 -10.80
N ARG A 14 16.56 -9.10 -11.50
CA ARG A 14 15.60 -8.61 -12.51
C ARG A 14 14.39 -7.90 -11.91
N LEU A 15 14.14 -8.04 -10.61
CA LEU A 15 13.04 -7.40 -9.89
C LEU A 15 13.52 -6.25 -8.99
N ALA A 16 14.80 -5.88 -9.07
CA ALA A 16 15.30 -4.73 -8.33
C ALA A 16 14.64 -3.44 -8.86
N ALA A 17 13.92 -2.74 -7.97
CA ALA A 17 13.33 -1.46 -8.31
C ALA A 17 14.42 -0.43 -8.63
N ARG A 18 14.13 0.47 -9.58
CA ARG A 18 15.04 1.59 -9.88
C ARG A 18 15.02 2.58 -8.71
N GLU A 19 16.19 2.85 -8.14
CA GLU A 19 16.36 3.95 -7.19
C GLU A 19 16.03 5.29 -7.86
N LEU A 20 15.11 6.04 -7.26
CA LEU A 20 14.69 7.36 -7.72
C LEU A 20 15.15 8.38 -6.68
N PRO A 21 16.15 9.23 -6.96
CA PRO A 21 16.58 10.28 -6.03
C PRO A 21 15.44 11.22 -5.64
N SER A 22 14.45 11.40 -6.52
CA SER A 22 13.24 12.19 -6.26
C SER A 22 12.24 11.54 -5.31
N ALA A 23 12.36 10.23 -5.04
CA ALA A 23 11.47 9.49 -4.14
C ALA A 23 12.05 9.35 -2.72
N VAL A 24 13.24 9.92 -2.48
CA VAL A 24 13.86 9.92 -1.15
C VAL A 24 13.32 11.11 -0.35
N ASN A 25 12.67 10.83 0.78
CA ASN A 25 12.20 11.87 1.69
C ASN A 25 13.39 12.56 2.37
N SER A 26 13.32 13.88 2.53
CA SER A 26 14.34 14.62 3.29
C SER A 26 14.29 14.24 4.78
N PRO A 27 15.41 14.39 5.51
CA PRO A 27 15.42 14.15 6.96
C PRO A 27 14.39 14.99 7.74
N GLU A 28 14.13 16.21 7.26
CA GLU A 28 13.14 17.12 7.86
C GLU A 28 11.70 16.58 7.70
N LEU A 29 11.35 16.07 6.51
CA LEU A 29 10.03 15.48 6.27
C LEU A 29 9.81 14.20 7.09
N LEU A 30 10.86 13.39 7.29
CA LEU A 30 10.81 12.21 8.14
C LEU A 30 10.60 12.59 9.62
N ALA A 31 11.34 13.58 10.12
CA ALA A 31 11.17 14.07 11.49
C ALA A 31 9.78 14.69 11.73
N GLU A 32 9.24 15.43 10.75
CA GLU A 32 7.86 15.93 10.82
C GLU A 32 6.84 14.79 10.82
N HIS A 33 7.03 13.78 9.98
CA HIS A 33 6.18 12.60 9.93
C HIS A 33 6.18 11.88 11.28
N GLU A 34 7.34 11.61 11.87
CA GLU A 34 7.47 10.99 13.19
C GLU A 34 6.79 11.82 14.29
N ARG A 35 6.95 13.15 14.26
CA ARG A 35 6.28 14.04 15.22
C ARG A 35 4.76 13.98 15.13
N LYS A 36 4.20 13.89 13.92
CA LYS A 36 2.75 13.81 13.69
C LYS A 36 2.19 12.42 13.98
N ASN A 37 2.93 11.37 13.62
CA ASN A 37 2.41 10.01 13.62
C ASN A 37 2.82 9.18 14.84
N GLY A 38 3.88 9.56 15.54
CA GLY A 38 4.42 8.83 16.68
C GLY A 38 4.90 7.43 16.29
N SER A 39 4.65 6.46 17.18
CA SER A 39 4.97 5.04 16.96
C SER A 39 3.92 4.29 16.13
N ILE A 40 2.86 4.97 15.69
CA ILE A 40 1.76 4.33 14.96
C ILE A 40 2.15 4.10 13.51
N VAL A 41 2.11 2.85 13.06
CA VAL A 41 2.19 2.50 11.65
C VAL A 41 0.79 2.57 11.06
N ARG A 42 0.64 3.39 10.01
CA ARG A 42 -0.64 3.63 9.34
C ARG A 42 -0.67 2.98 7.96
N THR A 43 -1.66 2.12 7.71
CA THR A 43 -2.03 1.64 6.38
C THR A 43 -3.35 2.28 5.95
N ARG A 44 -3.74 2.10 4.68
CA ARG A 44 -5.02 2.61 4.18
C ARG A 44 -5.64 1.61 3.23
N PHE A 45 -6.94 1.40 3.34
CA PHE A 45 -7.73 0.68 2.35
C PHE A 45 -8.64 1.69 1.65
N PRO A 46 -8.35 2.06 0.39
CA PRO A 46 -9.12 3.04 -0.35
C PRO A 46 -10.03 2.40 -1.41
N PRO A 47 -11.26 1.97 -1.06
CA PRO A 47 -12.21 1.51 -2.06
C PRO A 47 -12.82 2.69 -2.81
N GLU A 48 -13.01 2.54 -4.12
CA GLU A 48 -13.80 3.46 -4.92
C GLU A 48 -15.30 3.22 -4.64
N PRO A 49 -16.11 4.27 -4.37
CA PRO A 49 -17.54 4.14 -4.07
C PRO A 49 -18.41 4.00 -5.35
N ASN A 50 -17.87 3.36 -6.39
CA ASN A 50 -18.51 3.23 -7.70
C ASN A 50 -18.87 1.77 -8.07
N GLY A 51 -18.63 0.82 -7.15
CA GLY A 51 -18.94 -0.59 -7.37
C GLY A 51 -18.86 -1.46 -6.12
N TYR A 52 -19.31 -2.70 -6.25
CA TYR A 52 -19.30 -3.69 -5.17
C TYR A 52 -17.92 -4.30 -4.93
N LEU A 53 -17.61 -4.58 -3.67
CA LEU A 53 -16.41 -5.34 -3.32
C LEU A 53 -16.49 -6.76 -3.87
N HIS A 54 -15.59 -7.09 -4.79
CA HIS A 54 -15.35 -8.46 -5.23
C HIS A 54 -14.13 -9.09 -4.50
N VAL A 55 -13.88 -10.38 -4.74
CA VAL A 55 -12.80 -11.17 -4.13
C VAL A 55 -11.39 -10.57 -4.28
N GLY A 56 -11.16 -9.72 -5.29
CA GLY A 56 -9.90 -9.01 -5.46
C GLY A 56 -9.61 -8.06 -4.29
N HIS A 57 -10.64 -7.46 -3.71
CA HIS A 57 -10.52 -6.59 -2.54
C HIS A 57 -10.14 -7.36 -1.28
N ALA A 58 -10.52 -8.64 -1.15
CA ALA A 58 -10.16 -9.45 0.01
C ALA A 58 -8.63 -9.50 0.21
N LYS A 59 -7.86 -9.58 -0.89
CA LYS A 59 -6.39 -9.53 -0.83
C LYS A 59 -5.88 -8.19 -0.34
N SER A 60 -6.43 -7.08 -0.84
CA SER A 60 -6.01 -5.73 -0.45
C SER A 60 -6.40 -5.43 1.01
N MET A 61 -7.59 -5.87 1.44
CA MET A 61 -8.02 -5.77 2.83
C MET A 61 -7.08 -6.55 3.75
N ASN A 62 -6.86 -7.85 3.50
CA ASN A 62 -5.97 -8.65 4.33
C ASN A 62 -4.55 -8.05 4.41
N MET A 63 -4.03 -7.55 3.27
CA MET A 63 -2.73 -6.90 3.24
C MET A 63 -2.66 -5.66 4.14
N ASN A 64 -3.65 -4.77 4.04
CA ASN A 64 -3.62 -3.49 4.75
C ASN A 64 -3.98 -3.63 6.24
N PHE A 65 -4.95 -4.48 6.59
CA PHE A 65 -5.44 -4.60 7.97
C PHE A 65 -4.58 -5.53 8.84
N GLU A 66 -3.89 -6.51 8.25
CA GLU A 66 -3.19 -7.54 9.03
C GLU A 66 -1.76 -7.79 8.52
N LEU A 67 -1.61 -8.30 7.30
CA LEU A 67 -0.36 -8.90 6.84
C LEU A 67 0.82 -7.91 6.78
N ALA A 68 0.56 -6.65 6.42
CA ALA A 68 1.61 -5.62 6.41
C ALA A 68 2.20 -5.41 7.81
N PHE A 69 1.35 -5.33 8.83
CA PHE A 69 1.80 -5.13 10.21
C PHE A 69 2.54 -6.35 10.76
N GLU A 70 2.08 -7.55 10.43
CA GLU A 70 2.74 -8.78 10.85
C GLU A 70 4.13 -8.91 10.23
N LYS A 71 4.25 -8.66 8.92
CA LYS A 71 5.54 -8.70 8.22
C LYS A 71 6.53 -7.66 8.73
N LEU A 72 6.04 -6.50 9.16
CA LEU A 72 6.85 -5.42 9.71
C LEU A 72 7.07 -5.53 11.23
N GLY A 73 6.50 -6.56 11.89
CA GLY A 73 6.66 -6.77 13.33
C GLY A 73 6.03 -5.68 14.21
N VAL A 74 5.00 -4.98 13.71
CA VAL A 74 4.40 -3.85 14.41
C VAL A 74 3.57 -4.35 15.60
N PRO A 75 3.77 -3.85 16.83
CA PRO A 75 2.92 -4.18 17.99
C PRO A 75 1.46 -3.81 17.72
N LYS A 76 0.49 -4.58 18.25
CA LYS A 76 -0.94 -4.40 17.93
C LYS A 76 -1.46 -3.01 18.30
N GLU A 77 -0.96 -2.46 19.40
CA GLU A 77 -1.25 -1.11 19.92
C GLU A 77 -0.75 0.02 19.00
N ASN A 78 0.16 -0.29 18.08
CA ASN A 78 0.75 0.66 17.14
C ASN A 78 0.23 0.46 15.70
N ARG A 79 -0.83 -0.31 15.50
CA ARG A 79 -1.42 -0.58 14.17
C ARG A 79 -2.66 0.27 13.96
N GLU A 80 -2.71 0.99 12.85
CA GLU A 80 -3.91 1.73 12.44
C GLU A 80 -4.12 1.59 10.93
N THR A 81 -5.34 1.23 10.52
CA THR A 81 -5.71 1.18 9.10
C THR A 81 -6.85 2.16 8.85
N ILE A 82 -6.63 3.09 7.93
CA ILE A 82 -7.61 4.09 7.54
C ILE A 82 -8.49 3.50 6.42
N PHE A 83 -9.79 3.39 6.66
CA PHE A 83 -10.77 3.13 5.60
C PHE A 83 -11.14 4.46 4.96
N ARG A 84 -10.66 4.72 3.75
CA ARG A 84 -10.79 6.02 3.07
C ARG A 84 -11.49 5.83 1.74
N TYR A 85 -12.75 6.23 1.63
CA TYR A 85 -13.42 6.26 0.32
C TYR A 85 -12.58 7.09 -0.68
N ASP A 86 -12.38 6.56 -1.88
CA ASP A 86 -11.73 7.31 -2.97
C ASP A 86 -12.81 8.02 -3.80
N ASP A 87 -13.38 9.07 -3.22
CA ASP A 87 -14.50 9.87 -3.71
C ASP A 87 -14.03 11.10 -4.52
N THR A 88 -12.93 10.95 -5.27
CA THR A 88 -12.36 12.06 -6.06
C THR A 88 -13.20 12.42 -7.29
N ASN A 89 -14.17 11.59 -7.67
CA ASN A 89 -15.02 11.78 -8.85
C ASN A 89 -16.51 11.90 -8.49
N PRO A 90 -17.09 13.11 -8.49
CA PRO A 90 -18.47 13.34 -8.06
C PRO A 90 -19.54 12.74 -8.98
N GLU A 91 -19.21 12.37 -10.23
CA GLU A 91 -20.16 11.77 -11.17
C GLU A 91 -20.29 10.25 -11.03
N ALA A 92 -19.33 9.60 -10.38
CA ALA A 92 -19.27 8.14 -10.25
C ALA A 92 -19.79 7.63 -8.88
N GLU A 93 -20.26 8.54 -8.03
CA GLU A 93 -20.73 8.22 -6.68
C GLU A 93 -22.18 7.72 -6.69
N CYS A 94 -22.40 6.55 -6.10
CA CYS A 94 -23.75 6.08 -5.77
C CYS A 94 -23.83 5.75 -4.28
N HIS A 95 -24.89 6.24 -3.63
CA HIS A 95 -25.13 6.00 -2.20
C HIS A 95 -25.22 4.50 -1.87
N GLU A 96 -25.74 3.70 -2.80
CA GLU A 96 -25.84 2.24 -2.71
C GLU A 96 -24.48 1.56 -2.48
N TYR A 97 -23.43 2.00 -3.19
CA TYR A 97 -22.11 1.40 -3.07
C TYR A 97 -21.44 1.78 -1.75
N ILE A 98 -21.65 3.01 -1.28
CA ILE A 98 -21.17 3.47 0.03
C ILE A 98 -21.78 2.63 1.14
N GLU A 99 -23.08 2.33 1.08
CA GLU A 99 -23.74 1.46 2.05
C GLU A 99 -23.21 0.02 1.99
N SER A 100 -22.92 -0.50 0.80
CA SER A 100 -22.36 -1.85 0.64
C SER A 100 -20.93 -2.01 1.17
N LEU A 101 -20.20 -0.91 1.33
CA LEU A 101 -18.80 -0.86 1.74
C LEU A 101 -18.62 -0.71 3.26
N ARG A 102 -19.67 -0.31 3.98
CA ARG A 102 -19.66 -0.07 5.43
C ARG A 102 -19.69 -1.38 6.22
#